data_AF-A0A1N6SDZ0-F1
#
_entry.id   AF-A0A1N6SDZ0-F1
#
_cell.length_a   1.000
_cell.length_b   1.000
_cell.length_c   1.000
_cell.angle_alpha   90.00
_cell.angle_beta   90.00
_cell.angle_gamma   90.00
#
_symmetry.space_group_name_H-M   'P 1'
#
loop_
_entity.id
_entity.type
_entity.pdbx_description
1 polymer ?
#
loop_
_entity_poly.entity_id
_entity_poly.type
_entity_poly.pdbx_seq_one_letter_code
_entity_poly.pdbx_strand_id
1 'polypeptide(L)'
;MKATHDETTFTLTGEIWSATYPLDELPKWLRWYRSRKARFPKAGNSYDATIAALEGLAGELGYSAFRLTHQRSSAAQMPRGPR
;
A
#
# COMPACT_ATOMS: atom_id res chain seq x y z
N MET A 1 9.42 -2.32 7.81
CA MET A 1 8.70 -1.67 6.71
C MET A 1 8.27 -0.29 7.19
N LYS A 2 8.44 0.76 6.40
CA LYS A 2 7.96 2.12 6.71
C LYS A 2 7.09 2.60 5.55
N ALA A 3 5.93 3.17 5.86
CA ALA A 3 5.11 3.89 4.89
C ALA A 3 5.21 5.38 5.21
N THR A 4 5.55 6.19 4.22
CA THR A 4 5.46 7.66 4.31
C THR A 4 4.48 8.14 3.25
N HIS A 5 3.86 9.30 3.45
CA HIS A 5 2.99 9.90 2.46
C HIS A 5 3.34 11.36 2.23
N ASP A 6 3.04 11.78 1.01
CA ASP A 6 2.94 13.16 0.57
C ASP A 6 1.44 13.46 0.33
N GLU A 7 1.13 14.64 -0.20
CA GLU A 7 -0.25 15.10 -0.39
C GLU A 7 -1.09 14.20 -1.32
N THR A 8 -0.46 13.49 -2.27
CA THR A 8 -1.16 12.69 -3.30
C THR A 8 -0.61 11.27 -3.48
N THR A 9 0.54 10.97 -2.87
CA THR A 9 1.25 9.70 -3.05
C THR A 9 1.73 9.14 -1.71
N PHE A 10 1.91 7.83 -1.64
CA PHE A 10 2.58 7.17 -0.54
C PHE A 10 3.79 6.38 -1.02
N THR A 11 4.85 6.42 -0.22
CA THR A 11 6.08 5.68 -0.46
C THR A 11 6.20 4.56 0.57
N LEU A 12 6.31 3.34 0.08
CA LEU A 12 6.66 2.17 0.86
C LEU A 12 8.17 1.97 0.80
N THR A 13 8.83 2.09 1.94
CA THR A 13 10.25 1.86 2.12
C THR A 13 10.46 0.56 2.89
N GLY A 14 10.93 -0.46 2.19
CA GLY A 14 11.47 -1.69 2.74
C GLY A 14 12.98 -1.59 2.98
N GLU A 15 13.58 -2.70 3.41
CA GLU A 15 15.03 -2.77 3.68
C GLU A 15 15.88 -2.72 2.41
N ILE A 16 15.40 -3.32 1.32
CA ILE A 16 16.13 -3.48 0.05
C ILE A 16 15.38 -2.82 -1.12
N TRP A 17 14.16 -2.32 -0.89
CA TRP A 17 13.32 -1.75 -1.94
C TRP A 17 12.52 -0.56 -1.43
N SER A 18 12.29 0.41 -2.31
CA SER A 18 11.40 1.53 -2.08
C SER A 18 10.49 1.71 -3.30
N ALA A 19 9.21 1.95 -3.09
CA ALA A 19 8.28 2.22 -4.19
C ALA A 19 7.23 3.27 -3.80
N THR A 20 6.92 4.16 -4.74
CA THR A 20 5.97 5.25 -4.57
C THR A 20 4.73 4.99 -5.41
N TYR A 21 3.56 5.13 -4.79
CA TYR A 21 2.25 4.85 -5.38
C TYR A 21 1.28 5.99 -5.09
N PRO A 22 0.24 6.20 -5.91
CA PRO A 22 -0.81 7.16 -5.61
C PRO A 22 -1.66 6.73 -4.41
N LEU A 23 -2.06 7.69 -3.57
CA LEU A 23 -2.90 7.43 -2.39
C LEU A 23 -4.27 6.82 -2.73
N ASP A 24 -4.80 7.11 -3.91
CA ASP A 24 -6.04 6.52 -4.42
C ASP A 24 -5.97 4.98 -4.51
N GLU A 25 -4.77 4.43 -4.73
CA GLU A 25 -4.56 3.00 -4.80
C GLU A 25 -4.34 2.35 -3.42
N LEU A 26 -4.20 3.11 -2.34
CA LEU A 26 -4.02 2.60 -0.98
C LEU A 26 -5.03 1.47 -0.62
N PRO A 27 -6.36 1.63 -0.80
CA PRO A 27 -7.33 0.57 -0.52
C PRO A 27 -7.16 -0.66 -1.43
N LYS A 28 -6.73 -0.45 -2.68
CA LYS A 28 -6.45 -1.54 -3.63
C LYS A 28 -5.23 -2.35 -3.18
N TRP A 29 -4.16 -1.70 -2.74
CA TRP A 29 -2.97 -2.35 -2.21
C TRP A 29 -3.26 -3.13 -0.93
N LEU A 30 -3.98 -2.54 0.03
CA LEU A 30 -4.41 -3.23 1.25
C LEU A 30 -5.20 -4.52 0.95
N ARG A 31 -6.19 -4.43 0.06
CA ARG A 31 -6.98 -5.60 -0.36
C ARG A 31 -6.10 -6.68 -0.99
N TRP A 32 -5.15 -6.27 -1.82
CA TRP A 32 -4.24 -7.20 -2.51
C TRP A 32 -3.29 -7.92 -1.55
N TYR A 33 -2.64 -7.20 -0.63
CA TYR A 33 -1.74 -7.81 0.36
C TYR A 33 -2.48 -8.74 1.32
N ARG A 34 -3.68 -8.36 1.79
CA ARG A 34 -4.53 -9.24 2.59
C ARG A 34 -4.94 -10.50 1.81
N SER A 35 -5.34 -10.35 0.55
CA SER A 35 -5.67 -11.48 -0.33
C SER A 35 -4.48 -12.41 -0.54
N ARG A 36 -3.26 -11.86 -0.72
CA ARG A 36 -2.04 -12.66 -0.81
C ARG A 36 -1.75 -13.42 0.48
N LYS A 37 -1.86 -12.77 1.66
CA LYS A 37 -1.67 -13.43 2.96
C LYS A 37 -2.63 -14.59 3.14
N ALA A 38 -3.91 -14.41 2.79
CA ALA A 38 -4.92 -15.47 2.88
C ALA A 38 -4.65 -16.63 1.90
N ARG A 39 -4.15 -16.32 0.70
CA ARG A 39 -3.95 -17.30 -0.39
C ARG A 39 -2.60 -18.03 -0.32
N PHE A 40 -1.61 -17.43 0.33
CA PHE A 40 -0.27 -18.00 0.51
C PHE A 40 0.09 -18.09 2.00
N PRO A 41 -0.53 -19.01 2.76
CA PRO A 41 -0.22 -19.16 4.18
C PRO A 41 1.25 -19.54 4.44
N LYS A 42 1.93 -20.15 3.45
CA LYS A 42 3.37 -20.44 3.50
C LYS A 42 4.26 -19.19 3.54
N ALA A 43 3.77 -18.03 3.09
CA ALA A 43 4.53 -16.77 3.17
C ALA A 43 4.60 -16.21 4.60
N GLY A 44 3.83 -16.78 5.52
CA GLY A 44 3.83 -16.43 6.94
C GLY A 44 3.61 -14.93 7.16
N ASN A 45 4.52 -14.33 7.93
CA ASN A 45 4.42 -12.94 8.38
C ASN A 45 5.09 -11.93 7.42
N SER A 46 5.50 -12.38 6.24
CA SER A 46 6.24 -11.53 5.28
C SER A 46 5.45 -10.31 4.82
N TYR A 47 4.11 -10.38 4.85
CA TYR A 47 3.22 -9.28 4.46
C TYR A 47 2.71 -8.45 5.64
N ASP A 48 2.83 -8.93 6.88
CA ASP A 48 2.26 -8.29 8.07
C ASP A 48 2.82 -6.88 8.28
N ALA A 49 4.14 -6.72 8.16
CA ALA A 49 4.77 -5.40 8.30
C ALA A 49 4.32 -4.41 7.22
N THR A 50 4.02 -4.88 6.01
CA THR A 50 3.53 -4.01 4.92
C THR A 50 2.06 -3.66 5.13
N ILE A 51 1.24 -4.64 5.52
CA ILE A 51 -0.18 -4.43 5.83
C ILE A 51 -0.32 -3.44 6.99
N ALA A 52 0.40 -3.64 8.09
CA ALA A 52 0.35 -2.74 9.25
C ALA A 52 0.78 -1.31 8.90
N ALA A 53 1.82 -1.13 8.06
CA ALA A 53 2.25 0.18 7.63
C ALA A 53 1.19 0.89 6.75
N LEU A 54 0.55 0.15 5.84
CA LEU A 54 -0.53 0.68 4.99
C LEU A 54 -1.80 0.98 5.79
N GLU A 55 -2.14 0.15 6.79
CA GLU A 55 -3.28 0.37 7.69
C GLU A 55 -3.06 1.60 8.58
N GLY A 56 -1.86 1.77 9.12
CA GLY A 56 -1.48 2.96 9.86
C GLY A 56 -1.64 4.22 9.00
N LEU A 57 -1.12 4.18 7.78
CA LEU A 57 -1.24 5.29 6.84
C LEU A 57 -2.70 5.61 6.48
N ALA A 58 -3.53 4.58 6.26
CA ALA A 58 -4.95 4.78 6.00
C ALA A 58 -5.68 5.43 7.20
N GLY A 59 -5.27 5.08 8.42
CA GLY A 59 -5.76 5.69 9.65
C GLY A 59 -5.36 7.15 9.80
N GLU A 60 -4.08 7.48 9.55
CA GLU A 60 -3.57 8.86 9.61
C GLU A 60 -4.26 9.79 8.61
N LEU A 61 -4.50 9.30 7.40
CA LEU A 61 -5.15 10.06 6.33
C LEU A 61 -6.67 10.15 6.47
N GLY A 62 -7.25 9.43 7.44
CA GLY A 62 -8.71 9.37 7.59
C GLY A 62 -9.40 8.79 6.36
N TYR A 63 -8.78 7.83 5.66
CA TYR A 63 -9.40 7.06 4.57
C TYR A 63 -10.48 6.13 5.15
N SER A 64 -11.50 6.69 5.79
CA SER A 64 -12.75 6.05 6.17
C SER A 64 -13.79 6.29 5.07
N ALA A 65 -13.53 5.77 3.86
CA ALA A 65 -14.44 5.75 2.70
C ALA A 65 -15.05 7.09 2.21
N PHE A 66 -14.85 8.23 2.89
CA PHE A 66 -15.71 9.41 2.69
C PHE A 66 -15.10 10.54 1.85
N ARG A 67 -13.79 10.49 1.52
CA ARG A 67 -13.13 11.63 0.83
C ARG A 67 -12.56 11.33 -0.56
N LEU A 68 -13.19 10.40 -1.28
CA LEU A 68 -12.77 10.00 -2.63
C LEU A 68 -13.61 10.71 -3.70
N THR A 69 -13.54 12.04 -3.73
CA THR A 69 -13.98 12.83 -4.88
C THR A 69 -12.83 13.76 -5.21
N HIS A 70 -12.33 13.67 -6.45
CA HIS A 70 -11.28 14.49 -7.04
C HIS A 70 -9.82 14.15 -6.66
N GLN A 71 -9.24 13.16 -7.36
CA GLN A 71 -8.11 13.50 -8.25
C GLN A 71 -7.83 12.38 -9.25
N ARG A 72 -7.81 12.76 -10.52
CA ARG A 72 -7.54 11.89 -11.67
C ARG A 72 -6.02 11.83 -11.90
N SER A 73 -5.55 10.62 -12.23
CA SER A 73 -4.33 10.32 -12.97
C SER A 73 -2.99 10.40 -12.22
N SER A 74 -2.25 9.28 -12.17
CA SER A 74 -1.13 9.09 -13.09
C SER A 74 -0.57 7.67 -12.99
N ALA A 75 -0.29 7.09 -14.16
CA ALA A 75 0.22 5.75 -14.35
C ALA A 75 1.72 5.68 -14.02
N ALA A 76 2.10 4.81 -13.09
CA ALA A 76 3.50 4.45 -12.89
C ALA A 76 3.64 2.93 -12.72
N GLN A 77 4.12 2.31 -13.80
CA GLN A 77 5.03 1.17 -13.85
C GLN A 77 4.90 0.13 -12.72
N MET A 78 4.34 -1.04 -13.08
CA MET A 78 4.36 -2.23 -12.21
C MET A 78 5.80 -2.72 -11.99
N PRO A 79 6.34 -2.71 -10.75
CA PRO A 79 7.49 -3.53 -10.44
C PRO A 79 7.01 -4.98 -10.39
N ARG A 80 7.68 -5.87 -11.12
CA ARG A 80 7.44 -7.31 -11.00
C ARG A 80 7.53 -7.65 -9.51
N GLY A 81 6.43 -8.18 -8.95
CA GLY A 81 6.43 -8.64 -7.56
C GLY A 81 7.62 -9.56 -7.32
N PRO A 82 8.15 -9.61 -6.08
CA PRO A 82 9.36 -10.37 -5.78
C PRO A 82 9.17 -11.81 -6.27
N ARG A 83 10.14 -12.27 -7.08
CA ARG A 83 10.18 -13.62 -7.65
C ARG A 83 10.22 -14.67 -6.54
#